data_AF-A0A9E5EKF3-F1
#
_entry.id   AF-A0A9E5EKF3-F1
#
_cell.length_a   1.000
_cell.length_b   1.000
_cell.length_c   1.000
_cell.angle_alpha   90.00
_cell.angle_beta   90.00
_cell.angle_gamma   90.00
#
_symmetry.space_group_name_H-M   'P 1'
#
loop_
_entity.id
_entity.type
_entity.pdbx_description
1 polymer ?
#
loop_
_entity_poly.entity_id
_entity_poly.type
_entity_poly.pdbx_seq_one_letter_code
_entity_poly.pdbx_strand_id
1 'polypeptide(L)'
;MSEAMIHATAIVEKGAKIGSGCEIGPGAIVGSEVELGSGCVVGPRAVLEGRVIMGAKNRIGVGAVIGGEPQDIAYQGAKSGVIVGEGNIFREYVTVHRGTKEGTNTVIGNGCFLMVGAHVAHNCRLADGVVLVNGVMLAGYVEVEEKAFLGGAVVVHQFVRIGKLAMVRGQTRIGMDLPPYCMAVATNAVCGLNLVGIRRSGVGV
;
A
#
# COMPACT_ATOMS: atom_id res chain seq x y z
N MET A 1 -3.77 23.79 -16.75
CA MET A 1 -3.49 22.84 -15.65
C MET A 1 -2.92 23.65 -14.50
N SER A 2 -3.40 23.48 -13.26
CA SER A 2 -2.86 24.21 -12.11
C SER A 2 -1.47 23.68 -11.74
N GLU A 3 -0.61 24.58 -11.26
CA GLU A 3 0.69 24.22 -10.70
C GLU A 3 0.52 23.42 -9.39
N ALA A 4 1.61 22.78 -8.94
CA ALA A 4 1.63 22.11 -7.65
C ALA A 4 1.64 23.14 -6.50
N MET A 5 0.87 22.88 -5.45
CA MET A 5 0.78 23.69 -4.24
C MET A 5 1.63 23.05 -3.15
N ILE A 6 2.78 23.66 -2.84
CA ILE A 6 3.72 23.14 -1.83
C ILE A 6 3.68 24.06 -0.62
N HIS A 7 3.30 23.52 0.55
CA HIS A 7 3.29 24.30 1.79
C HIS A 7 4.71 24.78 2.15
N ALA A 8 4.84 26.00 2.68
CA ALA A 8 6.13 26.63 2.98
C ALA A 8 7.02 25.85 3.97
N THR A 9 6.44 24.97 4.78
CA THR A 9 7.16 24.11 5.73
C THR A 9 7.39 22.68 5.22
N ALA A 10 6.93 22.34 4.03
CA ALA A 10 7.24 21.07 3.40
C ALA A 10 8.70 21.08 2.91
N ILE A 11 9.38 19.94 3.01
CA ILE A 11 10.72 19.73 2.50
C ILE A 11 10.59 18.88 1.24
N VAL A 12 10.84 19.49 0.08
CA VAL A 12 10.89 18.78 -1.20
C VAL A 12 12.32 18.85 -1.71
N GLU A 13 13.01 17.72 -1.75
CA GLU A 13 14.40 17.65 -2.16
C GLU A 13 14.58 17.90 -3.65
N LYS A 14 15.75 18.45 -4.02
CA LYS A 14 16.15 18.63 -5.41
C LYS A 14 16.21 17.26 -6.12
N GLY A 15 15.39 17.09 -7.15
CA GLY A 15 15.30 15.84 -7.93
C GLY A 15 13.88 15.27 -7.95
N ALA A 16 13.09 15.55 -6.90
CA ALA A 16 11.71 15.12 -6.82
C ALA A 16 10.89 15.64 -8.01
N LYS A 17 10.06 14.78 -8.61
CA LYS A 17 9.19 15.12 -9.73
C LYS A 17 7.76 15.21 -9.24
N ILE A 18 7.20 16.42 -9.24
CA ILE A 18 5.86 16.69 -8.71
C ILE A 18 4.93 17.02 -9.88
N GLY A 19 3.91 16.18 -10.10
CA GLY A 19 2.91 16.38 -11.15
C GLY A 19 2.03 17.61 -10.92
N SER A 20 1.35 18.05 -11.98
CA SER A 20 0.42 19.20 -11.93
C SER A 20 -0.71 19.00 -10.94
N GLY A 21 -1.12 20.08 -10.27
CA GLY A 21 -2.21 20.08 -9.28
C GLY A 21 -1.95 19.22 -8.04
N CYS A 22 -0.72 18.79 -7.76
CA CYS A 22 -0.41 18.14 -6.50
C CYS A 22 -0.47 19.12 -5.33
N GLU A 23 -0.84 18.63 -4.15
CA GLU A 23 -0.84 19.40 -2.90
C GLU A 23 0.10 18.72 -1.90
N ILE A 24 1.10 19.45 -1.41
CA ILE A 24 2.06 18.96 -0.42
C ILE A 24 1.86 19.72 0.90
N GLY A 25 1.40 18.99 1.92
CA GLY A 25 0.99 19.53 3.21
C GLY A 25 2.14 19.94 4.13
N PRO A 26 1.82 20.63 5.25
CA PRO A 26 2.81 21.15 6.18
C PRO A 26 3.69 20.06 6.81
N GLY A 27 5.01 20.30 6.80
CA GLY A 27 6.01 19.39 7.37
C GLY A 27 6.14 18.05 6.67
N ALA A 28 5.52 17.86 5.49
CA ALA A 28 5.76 16.69 4.66
C ALA A 28 7.19 16.70 4.13
N ILE A 29 7.77 15.51 3.94
CA ILE A 29 9.11 15.31 3.38
C ILE A 29 8.97 14.50 2.10
N VAL A 30 9.50 15.00 1.00
CA VAL A 30 9.51 14.34 -0.31
C VAL A 30 10.95 14.25 -0.80
N GLY A 31 11.49 13.03 -0.82
CA GLY A 31 12.86 12.74 -1.20
C GLY A 31 13.14 12.94 -2.69
N SER A 32 14.42 13.07 -3.01
CA SER A 32 14.93 13.41 -4.36
C SER A 32 14.63 12.39 -5.47
N GLU A 33 14.32 11.14 -5.12
CA GLU A 33 13.95 10.08 -6.08
C GLU A 33 12.44 9.79 -6.12
N VAL A 34 11.62 10.67 -5.53
CA VAL A 34 10.16 10.54 -5.54
C VAL A 34 9.58 11.15 -6.81
N GLU A 35 8.69 10.41 -7.47
CA GLU A 35 7.90 10.85 -8.61
C GLU A 35 6.40 10.72 -8.29
N LEU A 36 5.68 11.85 -8.33
CA LEU A 36 4.24 11.92 -8.11
C LEU A 36 3.52 12.29 -9.41
N GLY A 37 2.53 11.48 -9.79
CA GLY A 37 1.59 11.82 -10.85
C GLY A 37 0.69 13.01 -10.47
N SER A 38 -0.11 13.50 -11.41
CA SER A 38 -0.94 14.70 -11.21
C SER A 38 -2.02 14.53 -10.12
N GLY A 39 -2.36 15.62 -9.45
CA GLY A 39 -3.45 15.67 -8.48
C GLY A 39 -3.25 14.82 -7.22
N CYS A 40 -2.02 14.43 -6.90
CA CYS A 40 -1.74 13.74 -5.63
C CYS A 40 -1.82 14.71 -4.45
N VAL A 41 -2.27 14.20 -3.30
CA VAL A 41 -2.33 14.97 -2.05
C VAL A 41 -1.44 14.28 -1.03
N VAL A 42 -0.35 14.94 -0.63
CA VAL A 42 0.55 14.48 0.42
C VAL A 42 0.19 15.20 1.71
N GLY A 43 -0.33 14.45 2.69
CA GLY A 43 -0.79 14.98 3.95
C GLY A 43 0.33 15.53 4.85
N PRO A 44 -0.04 16.24 5.94
CA PRO A 44 0.93 16.79 6.88
C PRO A 44 1.88 15.73 7.42
N ARG A 45 3.17 16.06 7.57
CA ARG A 45 4.17 15.16 8.19
C ARG A 45 4.29 13.77 7.55
N ALA A 46 3.74 13.57 6.36
CA ALA A 46 4.00 12.35 5.59
C ALA A 46 5.44 12.37 5.06
N VAL A 47 6.05 11.20 4.98
CA VAL A 47 7.42 11.02 4.48
C VAL A 47 7.37 10.10 3.28
N LEU A 48 7.80 10.62 2.13
CA LEU A 48 8.04 9.86 0.91
C LEU A 48 9.55 9.86 0.70
N GLU A 49 10.19 8.70 0.80
CA GLU A 49 11.65 8.58 0.78
C GLU A 49 12.14 7.43 -0.11
N GLY A 50 13.40 7.48 -0.52
CA GLY A 50 13.94 6.54 -1.51
C GLY A 50 13.24 6.64 -2.87
N ARG A 51 13.40 5.60 -3.69
CA ARG A 51 12.81 5.53 -5.04
C ARG A 51 11.33 5.17 -4.96
N VAL A 52 10.45 6.16 -5.04
CA VAL A 52 9.00 5.99 -5.05
C VAL A 52 8.43 6.55 -6.34
N ILE A 53 7.72 5.72 -7.10
CA ILE A 53 7.01 6.15 -8.30
C ILE A 53 5.52 5.94 -8.06
N MET A 54 4.75 7.02 -8.08
CA MET A 54 3.33 7.01 -7.76
C MET A 54 2.53 7.65 -8.88
N GLY A 55 1.47 6.97 -9.32
CA GLY A 55 0.55 7.48 -10.34
C GLY A 55 -0.28 8.69 -9.87
N ALA A 56 -1.30 9.05 -10.65
CA ALA A 56 -2.13 10.23 -10.38
C ALA A 56 -3.12 10.01 -9.21
N LYS A 57 -3.56 11.13 -8.62
CA LYS A 57 -4.71 11.22 -7.68
C LYS A 57 -4.60 10.35 -6.43
N ASN A 58 -3.40 10.00 -6.01
CA ASN A 58 -3.18 9.31 -4.75
C ASN A 58 -3.35 10.28 -3.58
N ARG A 59 -3.91 9.79 -2.47
CA ARG A 59 -4.07 10.56 -1.23
C ARG A 59 -3.28 9.91 -0.12
N ILE A 60 -2.30 10.62 0.41
CA ILE A 60 -1.41 10.17 1.47
C ILE A 60 -1.79 10.88 2.76
N GLY A 61 -2.15 10.11 3.78
CA GLY A 61 -2.59 10.62 5.07
C GLY A 61 -1.45 11.16 5.92
N VAL A 62 -1.81 11.83 7.02
CA VAL A 62 -0.84 12.38 7.97
C VAL A 62 0.09 11.29 8.50
N GLY A 63 1.39 11.59 8.55
CA GLY A 63 2.39 10.71 9.16
C GLY A 63 2.60 9.37 8.45
N ALA A 64 2.04 9.15 7.25
CA ALA A 64 2.34 7.96 6.47
C ALA A 64 3.80 7.99 5.99
N VAL A 65 4.44 6.82 5.94
CA VAL A 65 5.83 6.64 5.51
C VAL A 65 5.87 5.67 4.35
N ILE A 66 6.26 6.14 3.16
CA ILE A 66 6.27 5.33 1.93
C ILE A 66 7.67 5.38 1.32
N GLY A 67 8.23 4.20 1.05
CA GLY A 67 9.54 4.03 0.44
C GLY A 67 10.69 3.83 1.43
N GLY A 68 10.39 3.83 2.73
CA GLY A 68 11.36 3.53 3.80
C GLY A 68 12.05 2.16 3.61
N GLU A 69 13.20 2.01 4.25
CA GLU A 69 14.02 0.80 4.15
C GLU A 69 13.25 -0.45 4.60
N PRO A 70 13.50 -1.61 3.96
CA PRO A 70 12.89 -2.86 4.39
C PRO A 70 13.35 -3.24 5.80
N GLN A 71 12.44 -3.77 6.61
CA GLN A 71 12.73 -4.36 7.92
C GLN A 71 13.24 -5.80 7.78
N ASP A 72 14.14 -6.02 6.82
CA ASP A 72 14.81 -7.28 6.59
C ASP A 72 16.23 -7.19 7.15
N ILE A 73 16.57 -8.07 8.09
CA ILE A 73 17.90 -8.11 8.72
C ILE A 73 19.04 -8.34 7.72
N ALA A 74 18.73 -8.90 6.55
CA ALA A 74 19.70 -9.16 5.49
C ALA A 74 19.87 -7.97 4.54
N TYR A 75 19.11 -6.87 4.71
CA TYR A 75 19.19 -5.71 3.83
C TYR A 75 20.53 -4.97 3.98
N GLN A 76 21.15 -4.62 2.85
CA GLN A 76 22.47 -3.99 2.77
C GLN A 76 22.45 -2.71 1.92
N GLY A 77 21.34 -1.95 1.94
CA GLY A 77 21.24 -0.68 1.21
C GLY A 77 21.08 -0.84 -0.31
N ALA A 78 20.52 -1.96 -0.79
CA ALA A 78 20.30 -2.19 -2.21
C ALA A 78 19.36 -1.14 -2.82
N LYS A 79 19.57 -0.75 -4.09
CA LYS A 79 18.72 0.24 -4.76
C LYS A 79 17.44 -0.44 -5.23
N SER A 80 16.43 -0.34 -4.40
CA SER A 80 15.08 -0.87 -4.59
C SER A 80 14.06 0.26 -4.47
N GLY A 81 12.81 0.02 -4.88
CA GLY A 81 11.79 1.07 -4.84
C GLY A 81 10.42 0.62 -4.38
N VAL A 82 9.48 1.55 -4.50
CA VAL A 82 8.04 1.34 -4.37
C VAL A 82 7.38 1.86 -5.65
N ILE A 83 6.47 1.08 -6.22
CA ILE A 83 5.66 1.48 -7.37
C ILE A 83 4.20 1.46 -6.95
N VAL A 84 3.51 2.58 -7.12
CA VAL A 84 2.10 2.75 -6.78
C VAL A 84 1.33 3.22 -8.00
N GLY A 85 0.19 2.59 -8.27
CA GLY A 85 -0.75 3.00 -9.30
C GLY A 85 -1.49 4.29 -8.96
N GLU A 86 -2.73 4.41 -9.40
CA GLU A 86 -3.52 5.65 -9.31
C GLU A 86 -4.68 5.55 -8.33
N GLY A 87 -5.08 6.70 -7.78
CA GLY A 87 -6.33 6.82 -7.02
C GLY A 87 -6.36 6.05 -5.70
N ASN A 88 -5.20 5.68 -5.16
CA ASN A 88 -5.13 4.99 -3.87
C ASN A 88 -5.33 5.98 -2.72
N ILE A 89 -5.84 5.46 -1.60
CA ILE A 89 -5.97 6.19 -0.35
C ILE A 89 -5.12 5.48 0.71
N PHE A 90 -4.02 6.12 1.10
CA PHE A 90 -3.20 5.75 2.23
C PHE A 90 -3.64 6.60 3.41
N ARG A 91 -4.20 5.98 4.45
CA ARG A 91 -4.62 6.67 5.66
C ARG A 91 -3.43 6.95 6.57
N GLU A 92 -3.75 7.53 7.71
CA GLU A 92 -2.81 7.99 8.71
C GLU A 92 -1.85 6.87 9.13
N TYR A 93 -0.55 7.19 9.19
CA TYR A 93 0.50 6.28 9.65
C TYR A 93 0.58 4.94 8.88
N VAL A 94 0.08 4.86 7.65
CA VAL A 94 0.36 3.73 6.77
C VAL A 94 1.86 3.67 6.48
N THR A 95 2.42 2.46 6.49
CA THR A 95 3.83 2.21 6.18
C THR A 95 3.95 1.29 4.97
N VAL A 96 4.79 1.68 4.01
CA VAL A 96 5.11 0.88 2.82
C VAL A 96 6.62 0.87 2.64
N HIS A 97 7.24 -0.30 2.76
CA HIS A 97 8.70 -0.42 2.61
C HIS A 97 9.08 -0.83 1.19
N ARG A 98 10.24 -0.36 0.73
CA ARG A 98 10.83 -0.74 -0.56
C ARG A 98 11.26 -2.21 -0.58
N GLY A 99 11.62 -2.73 -1.76
CA GLY A 99 12.15 -4.09 -1.90
C GLY A 99 13.49 -4.30 -1.18
N THR A 100 14.02 -5.54 -1.22
CA THR A 100 15.29 -5.88 -0.54
C THR A 100 16.49 -6.03 -1.47
N LYS A 101 16.26 -6.22 -2.78
CA LYS A 101 17.31 -6.46 -3.79
C LYS A 101 17.31 -5.37 -4.85
N GLU A 102 18.47 -5.18 -5.50
CA GLU A 102 18.65 -4.24 -6.60
C GLU A 102 17.55 -4.39 -7.66
N GLY A 103 16.92 -3.28 -8.03
CA GLY A 103 15.86 -3.24 -9.04
C GLY A 103 14.50 -3.81 -8.60
N THR A 104 14.41 -4.43 -7.42
CA THR A 104 13.12 -4.96 -6.93
C THR A 104 12.26 -3.86 -6.32
N ASN A 105 10.94 -4.08 -6.34
CA ASN A 105 9.98 -3.10 -5.85
C ASN A 105 8.89 -3.78 -5.03
N THR A 106 8.38 -3.06 -4.04
CA THR A 106 7.04 -3.28 -3.50
C THR A 106 6.05 -2.59 -4.44
N VAL A 107 4.97 -3.28 -4.81
CA VAL A 107 4.05 -2.81 -5.86
C VAL A 107 2.62 -2.75 -5.32
N ILE A 108 1.95 -1.62 -5.53
CA ILE A 108 0.54 -1.41 -5.19
C ILE A 108 -0.19 -0.94 -6.44
N GLY A 109 -1.30 -1.58 -6.77
CA GLY A 109 -2.14 -1.27 -7.93
C GLY A 109 -2.92 0.04 -7.79
N ASN A 110 -4.11 0.05 -8.38
CA ASN A 110 -5.01 1.21 -8.45
C ASN A 110 -6.17 1.11 -7.45
N GLY A 111 -6.64 2.24 -6.95
CA GLY A 111 -7.88 2.33 -6.17
C GLY A 111 -7.87 1.51 -4.87
N CYS A 112 -6.69 1.20 -4.32
CA CYS A 112 -6.57 0.53 -3.04
C CYS A 112 -6.90 1.48 -1.89
N PHE A 113 -7.43 0.93 -0.80
CA PHE A 113 -7.73 1.67 0.41
C PHE A 113 -6.99 1.05 1.60
N LEU A 114 -5.90 1.68 2.01
CA LEU A 114 -5.07 1.26 3.13
C LEU A 114 -5.41 2.14 4.32
N MET A 115 -6.08 1.56 5.31
CA MET A 115 -6.55 2.28 6.50
C MET A 115 -5.43 2.46 7.54
N VAL A 116 -5.77 3.16 8.63
CA VAL A 116 -4.80 3.66 9.62
C VAL A 116 -3.84 2.57 10.09
N GLY A 117 -2.55 2.84 10.01
CA GLY A 117 -1.51 1.93 10.49
C GLY A 117 -1.41 0.61 9.74
N ALA A 118 -2.00 0.48 8.55
CA ALA A 118 -1.73 -0.67 7.70
C ALA A 118 -0.25 -0.70 7.30
N HIS A 119 0.35 -1.89 7.29
CA HIS A 119 1.75 -2.12 6.96
C HIS A 119 1.89 -3.01 5.73
N VAL A 120 2.67 -2.55 4.76
CA VAL A 120 3.07 -3.30 3.57
C VAL A 120 4.59 -3.46 3.60
N ALA A 121 5.04 -4.67 3.93
CA ALA A 121 6.47 -4.99 3.96
C ALA A 121 7.09 -5.02 2.55
N HIS A 122 8.38 -5.32 2.53
CA HIS A 122 9.19 -5.39 1.34
C HIS A 122 8.71 -6.44 0.32
N ASN A 123 8.83 -6.10 -0.96
CA ASN A 123 8.51 -6.99 -2.09
C ASN A 123 7.05 -7.48 -2.15
N CYS A 124 6.15 -6.90 -1.35
CA CYS A 124 4.72 -7.19 -1.46
C CYS A 124 4.16 -6.72 -2.80
N ARG A 125 3.09 -7.39 -3.26
CA ARG A 125 2.37 -7.05 -4.48
C ARG A 125 0.86 -7.00 -4.20
N LEU A 126 0.29 -5.80 -4.22
CA LEU A 126 -1.15 -5.58 -4.08
C LEU A 126 -1.72 -5.24 -5.45
N ALA A 127 -2.74 -5.97 -5.88
CA ALA A 127 -3.50 -5.69 -7.08
C ALA A 127 -4.58 -4.60 -6.83
N ASP A 128 -5.38 -4.31 -7.85
CA ASP A 128 -6.33 -3.21 -7.83
C ASP A 128 -7.49 -3.43 -6.84
N GLY A 129 -7.93 -2.34 -6.21
CA GLY A 129 -9.11 -2.32 -5.34
C GLY A 129 -8.94 -3.08 -4.02
N VAL A 130 -7.71 -3.42 -3.62
CA VAL A 130 -7.44 -4.06 -2.33
C VAL A 130 -7.80 -3.14 -1.18
N VAL A 131 -8.44 -3.70 -0.15
CA VAL A 131 -8.78 -2.97 1.09
C VAL A 131 -8.04 -3.60 2.26
N LEU A 132 -7.16 -2.82 2.88
CA LEU A 132 -6.51 -3.17 4.15
C LEU A 132 -7.13 -2.32 5.25
N VAL A 133 -7.86 -2.95 6.17
CA VAL A 133 -8.47 -2.25 7.31
C VAL A 133 -7.37 -1.91 8.35
N ASN A 134 -7.72 -1.11 9.35
CA ASN A 134 -6.78 -0.58 10.34
C ASN A 134 -5.87 -1.66 10.93
N GLY A 135 -4.57 -1.38 10.98
CA GLY A 135 -3.57 -2.24 11.59
C GLY A 135 -3.35 -3.59 10.91
N VAL A 136 -3.78 -3.77 9.66
CA VAL A 136 -3.39 -4.95 8.88
C VAL A 136 -1.89 -4.95 8.64
N MET A 137 -1.22 -6.09 8.86
CA MET A 137 0.22 -6.24 8.67
C MET A 137 0.52 -7.33 7.64
N LEU A 138 1.11 -6.94 6.51
CA LEU A 138 1.61 -7.86 5.49
C LEU A 138 3.11 -8.02 5.66
N ALA A 139 3.59 -9.24 5.89
CA ALA A 139 5.02 -9.55 5.91
C ALA A 139 5.61 -9.60 4.50
N GLY A 140 6.93 -9.80 4.40
CA GLY A 140 7.66 -9.72 3.13
C GLY A 140 7.13 -10.67 2.07
N TYR A 141 7.15 -10.23 0.81
CA TYR A 141 6.74 -11.01 -0.36
C TYR A 141 5.27 -11.48 -0.38
N VAL A 142 4.38 -10.87 0.40
CA VAL A 142 2.96 -11.18 0.34
C VAL A 142 2.34 -10.68 -0.97
N GLU A 143 1.52 -11.52 -1.61
CA GLU A 143 0.70 -11.16 -2.76
C GLU A 143 -0.76 -11.02 -2.35
N VAL A 144 -1.41 -9.91 -2.71
CA VAL A 144 -2.84 -9.67 -2.47
C VAL A 144 -3.51 -9.34 -3.78
N GLU A 145 -4.43 -10.20 -4.21
CA GLU A 145 -5.11 -10.08 -5.50
C GLU A 145 -6.31 -9.12 -5.50
N GLU A 146 -6.83 -8.88 -6.70
CA GLU A 146 -7.83 -7.85 -7.00
C GLU A 146 -9.03 -7.92 -6.03
N LYS A 147 -9.40 -6.77 -5.45
CA LYS A 147 -10.57 -6.60 -4.57
C LYS A 147 -10.59 -7.51 -3.34
N ALA A 148 -9.46 -8.08 -2.92
CA ALA A 148 -9.38 -8.75 -1.64
C ALA A 148 -9.60 -7.75 -0.48
N PHE A 149 -10.26 -8.22 0.58
CA PHE A 149 -10.60 -7.42 1.75
C PHE A 149 -9.99 -8.05 3.01
N LEU A 150 -9.10 -7.33 3.69
CA LEU A 150 -8.49 -7.78 4.92
C LEU A 150 -9.01 -6.94 6.09
N GLY A 151 -9.75 -7.58 7.00
CA GLY A 151 -10.31 -6.95 8.19
C GLY A 151 -9.24 -6.46 9.17
N GLY A 152 -9.65 -5.63 10.14
CA GLY A 152 -8.71 -4.93 11.02
C GLY A 152 -7.83 -5.88 11.82
N ALA A 153 -6.57 -5.50 12.00
CA ALA A 153 -5.55 -6.27 12.73
C ALA A 153 -5.33 -7.70 12.19
N VAL A 154 -5.59 -7.95 10.91
CA VAL A 154 -5.15 -9.18 10.24
C VAL A 154 -3.63 -9.17 10.08
N VAL A 155 -3.01 -10.32 10.29
CA VAL A 155 -1.58 -10.51 10.04
C VAL A 155 -1.37 -11.60 8.99
N VAL A 156 -0.52 -11.31 8.01
CA VAL A 156 -0.22 -12.22 6.90
C VAL A 156 1.26 -12.54 6.90
N HIS A 157 1.59 -13.82 7.03
CA HIS A 157 2.96 -14.32 7.04
C HIS A 157 3.63 -14.15 5.67
N GLN A 158 4.97 -14.12 5.67
CA GLN A 158 5.76 -13.91 4.46
C GLN A 158 5.45 -14.98 3.39
N PHE A 159 5.56 -14.57 2.12
CA PHE A 159 5.31 -15.40 0.91
C PHE A 159 3.88 -15.91 0.71
N VAL A 160 2.92 -15.52 1.56
CA VAL A 160 1.52 -15.92 1.41
C VAL A 160 0.84 -15.14 0.28
N ARG A 161 -0.05 -15.82 -0.43
CA ARG A 161 -0.98 -15.24 -1.41
C ARG A 161 -2.40 -15.16 -0.88
N ILE A 162 -3.03 -13.99 -1.02
CA ILE A 162 -4.45 -13.75 -0.74
C ILE A 162 -5.19 -13.58 -2.07
N GLY A 163 -6.06 -14.54 -2.39
CA GLY A 163 -6.73 -14.63 -3.69
C GLY A 163 -7.78 -13.54 -3.95
N LYS A 164 -8.13 -13.36 -5.23
CA LYS A 164 -9.06 -12.35 -5.72
C LYS A 164 -10.39 -12.45 -4.99
N LEU A 165 -10.93 -11.30 -4.58
CA LEU A 165 -12.20 -11.20 -3.85
C LEU A 165 -12.26 -12.05 -2.56
N ALA A 166 -11.13 -12.54 -2.05
CA ALA A 166 -11.09 -13.19 -0.75
C ALA A 166 -11.40 -12.16 0.36
N MET A 167 -11.99 -12.64 1.45
CA MET A 167 -12.30 -11.80 2.61
C MET A 167 -11.71 -12.42 3.88
N VAL A 168 -10.84 -11.68 4.55
CA VAL A 168 -10.25 -12.10 5.83
C VAL A 168 -10.96 -11.36 6.95
N ARG A 169 -11.54 -12.11 7.90
CA ARG A 169 -12.14 -11.52 9.10
C ARG A 169 -11.07 -10.83 9.94
N GLY A 170 -11.41 -9.71 10.59
CA GLY A 170 -10.50 -9.02 11.50
C GLY A 170 -9.88 -9.94 12.56
N GLN A 171 -8.67 -9.62 13.00
CA GLN A 171 -7.86 -10.36 13.98
C GLN A 171 -7.49 -11.80 13.56
N THR A 172 -7.65 -12.15 12.28
CA THR A 172 -7.24 -13.46 11.73
C THR A 172 -5.74 -13.48 11.45
N ARG A 173 -5.11 -14.66 11.64
CA ARG A 173 -3.71 -14.91 11.27
C ARG A 173 -3.67 -15.80 10.04
N ILE A 174 -3.02 -15.35 8.98
CA ILE A 174 -2.86 -16.11 7.73
C ILE A 174 -1.39 -16.48 7.57
N GLY A 175 -1.10 -17.78 7.60
CA GLY A 175 0.20 -18.38 7.36
C GLY A 175 0.24 -19.29 6.13
N MET A 176 -0.86 -19.40 5.40
CA MET A 176 -0.98 -20.21 4.18
C MET A 176 -1.81 -19.44 3.15
N ASP A 177 -1.62 -19.78 1.88
CA ASP A 177 -2.37 -19.15 0.79
C ASP A 177 -3.89 -19.26 1.02
N LEU A 178 -4.59 -18.15 0.83
CA LEU A 178 -6.05 -18.08 0.87
C LEU A 178 -6.56 -18.10 -0.57
N PRO A 179 -7.30 -19.15 -0.99
CA PRO A 179 -7.81 -19.22 -2.35
C PRO A 179 -8.74 -18.05 -2.71
N PRO A 180 -8.87 -17.72 -4.01
CA PRO A 180 -9.81 -16.71 -4.47
C PRO A 180 -11.23 -16.97 -3.99
N TYR A 181 -11.97 -15.89 -3.76
CA TYR A 181 -13.37 -15.90 -3.35
C TYR A 181 -13.66 -16.53 -1.98
N CYS A 182 -12.66 -17.06 -1.27
CA CYS A 182 -12.85 -17.66 0.04
C CYS A 182 -12.91 -16.63 1.17
N MET A 183 -13.58 -16.99 2.26
CA MET A 183 -13.56 -16.25 3.51
C MET A 183 -12.67 -16.96 4.53
N ALA A 184 -11.73 -16.23 5.13
CA ALA A 184 -10.86 -16.73 6.17
C ALA A 184 -11.24 -16.21 7.57
N VAL A 185 -11.10 -17.08 8.56
CA VAL A 185 -11.32 -16.83 9.99
C VAL A 185 -10.23 -17.49 10.82
N ALA A 186 -10.09 -17.07 12.09
CA ALA A 186 -9.19 -17.68 13.07
C ALA A 186 -7.73 -17.77 12.60
N THR A 187 -7.15 -18.96 12.48
CA THR A 187 -5.79 -19.16 11.96
C THR A 187 -5.84 -20.22 10.87
N ASN A 188 -5.56 -19.81 9.63
CA ASN A 188 -5.61 -20.65 8.42
C ASN A 188 -6.94 -21.38 8.17
N ALA A 189 -8.05 -20.96 8.78
CA ALA A 189 -9.34 -21.60 8.60
C ALA A 189 -10.18 -20.87 7.54
N VAL A 190 -10.75 -21.62 6.60
CA VAL A 190 -11.70 -21.12 5.61
C VAL A 190 -13.12 -21.48 6.05
N CYS A 191 -14.03 -20.51 6.06
CA CYS A 191 -15.42 -20.70 6.50
C CYS A 191 -16.46 -20.67 5.36
N GLY A 192 -16.01 -20.62 4.10
CA GLY A 192 -16.86 -20.67 2.92
C GLY A 192 -16.47 -19.63 1.87
N LEU A 193 -17.42 -19.33 0.98
CA LEU A 193 -17.26 -18.34 -0.09
C LEU A 193 -17.71 -16.95 0.36
N ASN A 194 -17.05 -15.91 -0.14
CA ASN A 194 -17.42 -14.51 0.01
C ASN A 194 -18.60 -14.16 -0.91
N LEU A 195 -19.75 -14.80 -0.69
CA LEU A 195 -20.93 -14.65 -1.55
C LEU A 195 -21.39 -13.20 -1.68
N VAL A 196 -21.23 -12.39 -0.61
CA VAL A 196 -21.58 -10.96 -0.64
C VAL A 196 -20.63 -10.19 -1.57
N GLY A 197 -19.32 -10.39 -1.44
CA GLY A 197 -18.33 -9.73 -2.30
C GLY A 197 -18.46 -10.15 -3.76
N ILE A 198 -18.68 -11.46 -4.01
CA ILE A 198 -18.91 -12.00 -5.35
C ILE A 198 -20.13 -11.32 -6.00
N ARG A 199 -21.30 -11.33 -5.32
CA ARG A 199 -22.53 -10.70 -5.85
C ARG A 199 -22.35 -9.22 -6.14
N ARG A 200 -21.66 -8.47 -5.25
CA ARG A 200 -21.40 -7.03 -5.45
C ARG A 200 -20.41 -6.75 -6.58
N SER A 201 -19.57 -7.71 -6.93
CA SER A 201 -18.57 -7.57 -7.98
C SER A 201 -19.11 -7.81 -9.39
N GLY A 202 -20.38 -8.22 -9.52
CA GLY A 202 -21.01 -8.54 -10.80
C GLY A 202 -20.59 -9.90 -11.39
N VAL A 203 -19.80 -10.69 -10.65
CA VAL A 203 -19.51 -12.09 -11.00
C VAL A 203 -20.78 -12.91 -10.79
N GLY A 204 -21.21 -13.62 -11.84
CA GLY A 204 -22.36 -14.52 -11.79
C GLY A 204 -22.14 -15.61 -10.75
N VAL A 205 -23.18 -15.90 -9.95
CA VAL A 205 -23.19 -16.91 -8.90
C VAL A 205 -24.26 -17.95 -9.18
#